data_AF-A0A2H6G231-F1
#
_entry.id   AF-A0A2H6G231-F1
#
_cell.length_a   1.000
_cell.length_b   1.000
_cell.length_c   1.000
_cell.angle_alpha   90.00
_cell.angle_beta   90.00
_cell.angle_gamma   90.00
#
_symmetry.space_group_name_H-M   'P 1'
#
loop_
_entity.id
_entity.type
_entity.pdbx_description
1 polymer ?
#
loop_
_entity_poly.entity_id
_entity_poly.type
_entity_poly.pdbx_seq_one_letter_code
_entity_poly.pdbx_strand_id
1 'polypeptide(L)'
;MKHRSIDIHVPVLARVEGEGALELKIRGQQINELRLRIYEPPRFFEKFLEGRNYYDIPDTVARICGICPVAYQMSAVHAIESIFEVEITPWTHDMRRVMYCGEWLQSHSLHIHMLAAPDYLGFNSVIEMSADYAYEVHRGFRLQSLGNDLISLFGGRSVHPVGVCAGGFHKAPSEEKMALMLARLHDAIRDAEELVKWTASLDLPDDEQDFISVAMRHASEYPLNGGRIVSDRGLDIGIEEYEKYFAEHQVAHSTALHSLLEGLPYLLGPLARINLNRDKLPQAVTSTMDATGITFPSRNMFHSIVARAVEIHYVILQAARLLENYSKPEKPHVKVTAKAGIGFGCSEAPRGLLWHRYELDGMGQVKTARIVPPTSQNQARIEQDLRLSLEHLGLDKDEDVLRLHAEKVIRNYDPCISCATHFLELKVEHHSHTEPVIDETCSLEKDEEKIRVIGIGSPFAEDQLGWKVLEKLRQEYSKQTMEDKHLSFLSLDRPGPALLEQLKNADRIILIDALKNTGKPGQVLRLNFVEIIQLKSDVFSSHDLGLAESLKLAKALGYPQEVILIGMEIAEHCRGNIDEKQIDMLLAKVKKELLSDC
;
A
#
# COMPACT_ATOMS: atom_id res chain seq x y z
N MET A 1 39.63 -2.98 29.81
CA MET A 1 38.70 -3.76 28.94
C MET A 1 38.99 -3.41 27.49
N LYS A 2 38.96 -4.37 26.55
CA LYS A 2 38.96 -4.01 25.11
C LYS A 2 37.67 -3.27 24.80
N HIS A 3 37.73 -2.13 24.11
CA HIS A 3 36.52 -1.44 23.66
C HIS A 3 35.91 -2.26 22.52
N ARG A 4 34.70 -2.79 22.73
CA ARG A 4 33.93 -3.45 21.67
C ARG A 4 33.54 -2.41 20.63
N SER A 5 33.62 -2.78 19.36
CA SER A 5 33.28 -1.96 18.21
C SER A 5 32.36 -2.80 17.34
N ILE A 6 31.18 -2.27 17.00
CA ILE A 6 30.20 -2.91 16.13
C ILE A 6 29.81 -1.87 15.08
N ASP A 7 29.78 -2.27 13.81
CA ASP A 7 29.40 -1.43 12.67
C ASP A 7 28.33 -2.16 11.85
N ILE A 8 27.07 -2.03 12.28
CA ILE A 8 25.91 -2.61 11.60
C ILE A 8 25.57 -1.72 10.40
N HIS A 9 25.55 -2.31 9.22
CA HIS A 9 25.04 -1.69 8.01
C HIS A 9 24.00 -2.61 7.37
N VAL A 10 22.75 -2.14 7.30
CA VAL A 10 21.67 -2.80 6.56
C VAL A 10 21.47 -1.99 5.27
N PRO A 11 22.07 -2.41 4.13
CA PRO A 11 22.09 -1.60 2.91
C PRO A 11 20.73 -1.46 2.23
N VAL A 12 19.81 -2.41 2.48
CA VAL A 12 18.41 -2.35 2.06
C VAL A 12 17.56 -2.92 3.19
N LEU A 13 16.62 -2.13 3.70
CA LEU A 13 15.64 -2.57 4.68
C LEU A 13 14.58 -3.44 4.00
N ALA A 14 14.57 -4.74 4.30
CA ALA A 14 13.52 -5.64 3.84
C ALA A 14 12.20 -5.42 4.63
N ARG A 15 11.06 -5.76 4.01
CA ARG A 15 9.71 -5.66 4.62
C ARG A 15 9.31 -4.23 5.05
N VAL A 16 9.72 -3.21 4.28
CA VAL A 16 9.14 -1.85 4.27
C VAL A 16 8.75 -1.49 2.83
N GLU A 17 8.06 -0.37 2.62
CA GLU A 17 7.79 0.15 1.27
C GLU A 17 8.83 1.21 0.89
N GLY A 18 9.27 1.23 -0.38
CA GLY A 18 10.30 2.13 -0.93
C GLY A 18 11.74 1.83 -0.48
N GLU A 19 12.69 2.70 -0.84
CA GLU A 19 14.13 2.41 -0.69
C GLU A 19 14.82 3.12 0.50
N GLY A 20 15.24 2.34 1.50
CA GLY A 20 16.01 2.85 2.64
C GLY A 20 16.99 1.86 3.28
N ALA A 21 17.94 2.41 4.03
CA ALA A 21 19.05 1.70 4.68
C ALA A 21 19.23 2.14 6.14
N LEU A 22 19.89 1.30 6.94
CA LEU A 22 20.36 1.63 8.30
C LEU A 22 21.90 1.69 8.34
N GLU A 23 22.42 2.76 8.95
CA GLU A 23 23.82 2.85 9.40
C GLU A 23 23.84 2.99 10.92
N LEU A 24 24.51 2.07 11.61
CA LEU A 24 24.58 2.02 13.08
C LEU A 24 26.00 1.68 13.54
N LYS A 25 26.68 2.63 14.21
CA LYS A 25 28.04 2.45 14.74
C LYS A 25 28.05 2.56 16.26
N ILE A 26 28.46 1.49 16.93
CA ILE A 26 28.52 1.36 18.39
C ILE A 26 29.98 1.26 18.83
N ARG A 27 30.39 2.02 19.84
CA ARG A 27 31.71 1.88 20.50
C ARG A 27 31.51 1.80 22.02
N GLY A 28 31.99 0.72 22.63
CA GLY A 28 31.77 0.46 24.05
C GLY A 28 30.28 0.29 24.37
N GLN A 29 29.72 1.23 25.14
CA GLN A 29 28.30 1.30 25.51
C GLN A 29 27.66 2.61 24.98
N GLN A 30 28.07 3.08 23.80
CA GLN A 30 27.52 4.28 23.16
C GLN A 30 27.23 4.03 21.68
N ILE A 31 26.05 4.43 21.22
CA ILE A 31 25.73 4.58 19.79
C ILE A 31 26.30 5.92 19.31
N ASN A 32 27.42 5.88 18.60
CA ASN A 32 28.10 7.08 18.07
C ASN A 32 27.46 7.61 16.79
N GLU A 33 26.87 6.72 15.98
CA GLU A 33 26.27 7.04 14.70
C GLU A 33 25.04 6.15 14.51
N LEU A 34 23.90 6.74 14.15
CA LEU A 34 22.65 6.06 13.86
C LEU A 34 21.94 6.92 12.81
N ARG A 35 21.57 6.32 11.69
CA ARG A 35 20.86 6.99 10.58
C ARG A 35 19.89 6.04 9.90
N LEU A 36 18.63 6.43 9.82
CA LEU A 36 17.65 5.88 8.90
C LEU A 36 17.76 6.64 7.57
N ARG A 37 18.50 6.05 6.63
CA ARG A 37 18.77 6.64 5.32
C ARG A 37 17.67 6.27 4.34
N ILE A 38 16.67 7.11 4.21
CA ILE A 38 15.80 7.12 3.02
C ILE A 38 16.62 7.73 1.88
N TYR A 39 16.78 7.00 0.77
CA TYR A 39 17.61 7.45 -0.36
C TYR A 39 16.91 7.39 -1.72
N GLU A 40 15.65 6.94 -1.76
CA GLU A 40 14.82 6.97 -2.95
C GLU A 40 14.78 8.38 -3.57
N PRO A 41 14.87 8.53 -4.91
CA PRO A 41 14.91 9.84 -5.55
C PRO A 41 13.63 10.65 -5.29
N PRO A 42 13.74 11.96 -4.99
CA PRO A 42 12.58 12.83 -4.84
C PRO A 42 11.79 12.90 -6.16
N ARG A 43 10.46 12.76 -6.06
CA ARG A 43 9.58 12.66 -7.25
C ARG A 43 8.90 13.98 -7.62
N PHE A 44 9.26 15.08 -6.96
CA PHE A 44 8.91 16.47 -7.29
C PHE A 44 7.41 16.76 -7.54
N PHE A 45 6.51 15.98 -6.95
CA PHE A 45 5.06 16.10 -7.16
C PHE A 45 4.54 17.52 -6.94
N GLU A 46 5.01 18.21 -5.90
CA GLU A 46 4.67 19.61 -5.59
C GLU A 46 4.94 20.55 -6.79
N LYS A 47 6.08 20.36 -7.47
CA LYS A 47 6.48 21.17 -8.62
C LYS A 47 5.83 20.70 -9.93
N PHE A 48 5.56 19.40 -10.07
CA PHE A 48 4.80 18.85 -11.20
C PHE A 48 3.30 19.13 -11.14
N LEU A 49 2.79 19.61 -10.01
CA LEU A 49 1.40 20.06 -9.84
C LEU A 49 1.20 21.49 -10.34
N GLU A 50 2.21 22.36 -10.29
CA GLU A 50 2.11 23.73 -10.82
C GLU A 50 1.65 23.75 -12.29
N GLY A 51 0.70 24.63 -12.60
CA GLY A 51 0.08 24.75 -13.93
C GLY A 51 -0.98 23.68 -14.25
N ARG A 52 -1.15 22.62 -13.43
CA ARG A 52 -2.27 21.67 -13.59
C ARG A 52 -3.59 22.26 -13.09
N ASN A 53 -4.70 21.76 -13.60
CA ASN A 53 -6.02 22.20 -13.13
C ASN A 53 -6.49 21.36 -11.93
N TYR A 54 -7.40 21.90 -11.11
CA TYR A 54 -7.86 21.27 -9.87
C TYR A 54 -8.42 19.86 -10.06
N TYR A 55 -9.02 19.56 -11.22
CA TYR A 55 -9.54 18.22 -11.52
C TYR A 55 -8.45 17.18 -11.79
N ASP A 56 -7.24 17.61 -12.20
CA ASP A 56 -6.09 16.72 -12.39
C ASP A 56 -5.40 16.36 -11.07
N ILE A 57 -5.61 17.15 -10.00
CA ILE A 57 -4.86 17.03 -8.74
C ILE A 57 -5.14 15.69 -8.04
N PRO A 58 -6.39 15.26 -7.77
CA PRO A 58 -6.66 14.01 -7.05
C PRO A 58 -6.10 12.79 -7.77
N ASP A 59 -6.16 12.78 -9.10
CA ASP A 59 -5.51 11.76 -9.91
C ASP A 59 -3.99 11.83 -9.73
N THR A 60 -3.38 13.00 -9.96
CA THR A 60 -1.92 13.19 -9.88
C THR A 60 -1.34 12.76 -8.53
N VAL A 61 -1.92 13.21 -7.42
CA VAL A 61 -1.41 12.89 -6.07
C VAL A 61 -1.63 11.43 -5.67
N ALA A 62 -2.62 10.74 -6.23
CA ALA A 62 -2.79 9.31 -6.00
C ALA A 62 -1.58 8.48 -6.47
N ARG A 63 -0.78 8.98 -7.43
CA ARG A 63 0.45 8.30 -7.90
C ARG A 63 1.65 8.55 -6.99
N ILE A 64 1.50 9.31 -5.90
CA ILE A 64 2.52 9.41 -4.86
C ILE A 64 2.75 8.05 -4.21
N CYS A 65 1.69 7.29 -3.93
CA CYS A 65 1.82 6.12 -3.06
C CYS A 65 0.85 5.00 -3.43
N GLY A 66 1.37 3.84 -3.81
CA GLY A 66 0.54 2.69 -4.23
C GLY A 66 -0.28 2.07 -3.10
N ILE A 67 0.12 2.25 -1.84
CA ILE A 67 -0.56 1.69 -0.66
C ILE A 67 -1.61 2.64 -0.07
N CYS A 68 -1.32 3.94 0.06
CA CYS A 68 -2.30 4.92 0.58
C CYS A 68 -2.62 6.08 -0.38
N PRO A 69 -3.15 5.81 -1.58
CA PRO A 69 -3.51 6.83 -2.57
C PRO A 69 -4.79 7.61 -2.24
N VAL A 70 -5.71 7.02 -1.46
CA VAL A 70 -6.96 7.66 -1.03
C VAL A 70 -6.67 8.77 -0.03
N ALA A 71 -5.71 8.59 0.87
CA ALA A 71 -5.27 9.66 1.78
C ALA A 71 -4.86 10.94 1.03
N TYR A 72 -4.00 10.81 0.01
CA TYR A 72 -3.59 11.94 -0.83
C TYR A 72 -4.77 12.55 -1.59
N GLN A 73 -5.69 11.72 -2.09
CA GLN A 73 -6.92 12.21 -2.74
C GLN A 73 -7.79 13.01 -1.79
N MET A 74 -8.02 12.53 -0.57
CA MET A 74 -8.87 13.18 0.42
C MET A 74 -8.25 14.48 0.91
N SER A 75 -6.96 14.48 1.29
CA SER A 75 -6.26 15.72 1.64
C SER A 75 -6.21 16.71 0.46
N ALA A 76 -6.13 16.26 -0.79
CA ALA A 76 -6.23 17.14 -1.96
C ALA A 76 -7.64 17.73 -2.16
N VAL A 77 -8.70 16.91 -2.21
CA VAL A 77 -10.05 17.45 -2.45
C VAL A 77 -10.53 18.35 -1.32
N HIS A 78 -10.23 18.05 -0.06
CA HIS A 78 -10.62 18.95 1.05
C HIS A 78 -9.93 20.32 0.94
N ALA A 79 -8.67 20.37 0.51
CA ALA A 79 -7.99 21.65 0.25
C ALA A 79 -8.66 22.41 -0.90
N ILE A 80 -8.93 21.75 -2.03
CA ILE A 80 -9.58 22.33 -3.21
C ILE A 80 -10.99 22.84 -2.88
N GLU A 81 -11.76 22.06 -2.13
CA GLU A 81 -13.13 22.38 -1.69
C GLU A 81 -13.17 23.55 -0.70
N SER A 82 -12.13 23.72 0.12
CA SER A 82 -11.98 24.91 0.99
C SER A 82 -11.78 26.20 0.18
N ILE A 83 -10.99 26.16 -0.90
CA ILE A 83 -10.75 27.33 -1.79
C ILE A 83 -12.03 27.69 -2.55
N PHE A 84 -12.77 26.67 -3.00
CA PHE A 84 -13.96 26.85 -3.80
C PHE A 84 -15.24 27.07 -2.98
N GLU A 85 -15.16 26.97 -1.65
CA GLU A 85 -16.28 27.05 -0.69
C GLU A 85 -17.39 26.05 -1.06
N VAL A 86 -17.02 24.77 -1.20
CA VAL A 86 -17.91 23.69 -1.66
C VAL A 86 -18.57 22.98 -0.48
N GLU A 87 -19.89 23.14 -0.34
CA GLU A 87 -20.70 22.32 0.56
C GLU A 87 -20.91 20.91 -0.04
N ILE A 88 -20.26 19.90 0.53
CA ILE A 88 -20.45 18.49 0.16
C ILE A 88 -21.73 17.91 0.78
N THR A 89 -22.34 16.92 0.12
CA THR A 89 -23.53 16.26 0.67
C THR A 89 -23.18 15.30 1.82
N PRO A 90 -24.12 14.96 2.73
CA PRO A 90 -23.90 13.90 3.73
C PRO A 90 -23.51 12.55 3.10
N TRP A 91 -24.12 12.21 1.95
CA TRP A 91 -23.74 11.02 1.18
C TRP A 91 -22.28 11.10 0.70
N THR A 92 -21.84 12.26 0.22
CA THR A 92 -20.45 12.49 -0.21
C THR A 92 -19.48 12.29 0.96
N HIS A 93 -19.79 12.86 2.13
CA HIS A 93 -19.02 12.68 3.36
C HIS A 93 -18.88 11.21 3.74
N ASP A 94 -20.02 10.52 3.86
CA ASP A 94 -20.06 9.15 4.34
C ASP A 94 -19.38 8.18 3.37
N MET A 95 -19.60 8.33 2.05
CA MET A 95 -18.96 7.47 1.06
C MET A 95 -17.45 7.71 0.94
N ARG A 96 -16.96 8.94 1.20
CA ARG A 96 -15.53 9.19 1.40
C ARG A 96 -14.97 8.46 2.62
N ARG A 97 -15.71 8.43 3.75
CA ARG A 97 -15.32 7.63 4.92
C ARG A 97 -15.29 6.13 4.60
N VAL A 98 -16.26 5.58 3.85
CA VAL A 98 -16.25 4.16 3.42
C VAL A 98 -15.03 3.84 2.54
N MET A 99 -14.69 4.70 1.57
CA MET A 99 -13.51 4.50 0.73
C MET A 99 -12.20 4.55 1.55
N TYR A 100 -12.10 5.47 2.52
CA TYR A 100 -10.94 5.56 3.43
C TYR A 100 -10.84 4.34 4.36
N CYS A 101 -11.97 3.82 4.86
CA CYS A 101 -12.01 2.57 5.61
C CYS A 101 -11.37 1.41 4.82
N GLY A 102 -11.57 1.38 3.48
CA GLY A 102 -10.91 0.42 2.60
C GLY A 102 -9.38 0.54 2.58
N GLU A 103 -8.84 1.75 2.52
CA GLU A 103 -7.40 2.00 2.58
C GLU A 103 -6.76 1.61 3.91
N TRP A 104 -7.38 1.97 5.02
CA TRP A 104 -6.91 1.56 6.35
C TRP A 104 -6.94 0.04 6.51
N LEU A 105 -8.03 -0.62 6.10
CA LEU A 105 -8.16 -2.06 6.15
C LEU A 105 -7.10 -2.77 5.28
N GLN A 106 -6.87 -2.26 4.07
CA GLN A 106 -5.84 -2.74 3.14
C GLN A 106 -4.43 -2.61 3.74
N SER A 107 -4.08 -1.41 4.19
CA SER A 107 -2.71 -1.07 4.58
C SER A 107 -2.33 -1.67 5.92
N HIS A 108 -3.23 -1.63 6.92
CA HIS A 108 -2.99 -2.25 8.22
C HIS A 108 -2.92 -3.77 8.11
N SER A 109 -3.77 -4.40 7.30
CA SER A 109 -3.75 -5.87 7.16
C SER A 109 -2.47 -6.35 6.49
N LEU A 110 -2.03 -5.66 5.42
CA LEU A 110 -0.75 -5.86 4.75
C LEU A 110 0.41 -5.74 5.75
N HIS A 111 0.46 -4.63 6.50
CA HIS A 111 1.52 -4.35 7.46
C HIS A 111 1.59 -5.40 8.57
N ILE A 112 0.49 -5.67 9.26
CA ILE A 112 0.45 -6.63 10.38
C ILE A 112 0.90 -8.01 9.91
N HIS A 113 0.27 -8.57 8.88
CA HIS A 113 0.44 -9.99 8.55
C HIS A 113 1.65 -10.30 7.68
N MET A 114 2.08 -9.38 6.82
CA MET A 114 3.17 -9.65 5.85
C MET A 114 4.50 -8.99 6.24
N LEU A 115 4.46 -7.86 6.95
CA LEU A 115 5.64 -7.06 7.26
C LEU A 115 6.08 -7.22 8.71
N ALA A 116 5.16 -7.08 9.67
CA ALA A 116 5.47 -6.98 11.10
C ALA A 116 5.45 -8.33 11.84
N ALA A 117 4.38 -9.14 11.69
CA ALA A 117 4.21 -10.40 12.42
C ALA A 117 5.40 -11.39 12.35
N PRO A 118 6.12 -11.55 11.21
CA PRO A 118 7.31 -12.38 11.16
C PRO A 118 8.36 -12.03 12.23
N ASP A 119 8.57 -10.76 12.54
CA ASP A 119 9.58 -10.34 13.53
C ASP A 119 9.16 -10.63 14.99
N TYR A 120 7.85 -10.75 15.26
CA TYR A 120 7.33 -11.14 16.58
C TYR A 120 7.27 -12.66 16.76
N LEU A 121 7.18 -13.41 15.66
CA LEU A 121 7.09 -14.88 15.66
C LEU A 121 8.44 -15.57 15.34
N GLY A 122 9.49 -14.81 15.02
CA GLY A 122 10.84 -15.32 14.80
C GLY A 122 11.16 -15.77 13.36
N PHE A 123 10.33 -15.40 12.38
CA PHE A 123 10.50 -15.75 10.97
C PHE A 123 11.15 -14.63 10.16
N ASN A 124 11.95 -15.00 9.17
CA ASN A 124 12.61 -14.07 8.25
C ASN A 124 11.60 -13.44 7.27
N SER A 125 10.53 -14.17 6.92
CA SER A 125 9.54 -13.77 5.92
C SER A 125 8.13 -14.32 6.19
N VAL A 126 7.11 -13.72 5.55
CA VAL A 126 5.73 -14.24 5.53
C VAL A 126 5.62 -15.63 4.88
N ILE A 127 6.53 -15.98 3.95
CA ILE A 127 6.54 -17.30 3.29
C ILE A 127 6.93 -18.38 4.29
N GLU A 128 7.97 -18.12 5.09
CA GLU A 128 8.41 -19.02 6.16
C GLU A 128 7.34 -19.14 7.25
N MET A 129 6.80 -18.00 7.71
CA MET A 129 5.71 -17.94 8.68
C MET A 129 4.44 -18.70 8.23
N SER A 130 4.16 -18.75 6.92
CA SER A 130 2.96 -19.40 6.40
C SER A 130 2.92 -20.93 6.56
N ALA A 131 4.05 -21.58 6.89
CA ALA A 131 4.08 -23.01 7.19
C ALA A 131 3.39 -23.33 8.53
N ASP A 132 3.59 -22.48 9.55
CA ASP A 132 3.07 -22.68 10.91
C ASP A 132 1.83 -21.84 11.21
N TYR A 133 1.71 -20.65 10.61
CA TYR A 133 0.64 -19.66 10.83
C TYR A 133 -0.17 -19.38 9.55
N ALA A 134 -0.54 -20.45 8.83
CA ALA A 134 -1.30 -20.37 7.57
C ALA A 134 -2.65 -19.65 7.73
N TYR A 135 -3.35 -19.85 8.86
CA TYR A 135 -4.66 -19.23 9.12
C TYR A 135 -4.54 -17.70 9.24
N GLU A 136 -3.51 -17.22 9.94
CA GLU A 136 -3.17 -15.81 10.14
C GLU A 136 -2.81 -15.16 8.81
N VAL A 137 -1.97 -15.81 7.99
CA VAL A 137 -1.60 -15.33 6.65
C VAL A 137 -2.85 -15.25 5.75
N HIS A 138 -3.71 -16.27 5.76
CA HIS A 138 -4.97 -16.23 5.03
C HIS A 138 -5.94 -15.14 5.54
N ARG A 139 -6.01 -14.88 6.85
CA ARG A 139 -6.77 -13.77 7.42
C ARG A 139 -6.26 -12.42 6.91
N GLY A 140 -4.94 -12.25 6.86
CA GLY A 140 -4.29 -11.09 6.28
C GLY A 140 -4.73 -10.82 4.85
N PHE A 141 -4.68 -11.85 4.00
CA PHE A 141 -5.17 -11.76 2.61
C PHE A 141 -6.68 -11.48 2.51
N ARG A 142 -7.54 -12.11 3.32
CA ARG A 142 -9.00 -11.86 3.33
C ARG A 142 -9.30 -10.38 3.61
N LEU A 143 -8.73 -9.86 4.70
CA LEU A 143 -8.92 -8.47 5.13
C LEU A 143 -8.31 -7.48 4.11
N GLN A 144 -7.11 -7.76 3.58
CA GLN A 144 -6.49 -6.89 2.57
C GLN A 144 -7.32 -6.84 1.26
N SER A 145 -7.83 -8.00 0.80
CA SER A 145 -8.70 -8.09 -0.38
C SER A 145 -10.02 -7.31 -0.18
N LEU A 146 -10.64 -7.43 1.00
CA LEU A 146 -11.82 -6.63 1.35
C LEU A 146 -11.52 -5.11 1.35
N GLY A 147 -10.36 -4.69 1.83
CA GLY A 147 -9.91 -3.29 1.76
C GLY A 147 -9.72 -2.79 0.32
N ASN A 148 -9.04 -3.58 -0.53
CA ASN A 148 -8.89 -3.30 -1.96
C ASN A 148 -10.24 -3.15 -2.67
N ASP A 149 -11.21 -4.01 -2.37
CA ASP A 149 -12.54 -3.97 -2.99
C ASP A 149 -13.36 -2.76 -2.54
N LEU A 150 -13.25 -2.34 -1.26
CA LEU A 150 -13.86 -1.09 -0.77
C LEU A 150 -13.32 0.15 -1.48
N ILE A 151 -12.02 0.21 -1.76
CA ILE A 151 -11.43 1.29 -2.56
C ILE A 151 -11.98 1.21 -4.00
N SER A 152 -11.96 0.02 -4.61
CA SER A 152 -12.36 -0.21 -6.00
C SER A 152 -13.85 0.10 -6.26
N LEU A 153 -14.70 -0.11 -5.25
CA LEU A 153 -16.15 0.13 -5.29
C LEU A 153 -16.50 1.57 -5.70
N PHE A 154 -15.72 2.55 -5.24
CA PHE A 154 -15.84 3.96 -5.64
C PHE A 154 -14.78 4.39 -6.64
N GLY A 155 -13.54 3.92 -6.46
CA GLY A 155 -12.35 4.33 -7.19
C GLY A 155 -12.15 3.68 -8.56
N GLY A 156 -12.97 2.69 -8.92
CA GLY A 156 -12.83 1.87 -10.14
C GLY A 156 -11.74 0.78 -10.03
N ARG A 157 -10.65 1.09 -9.33
CA ARG A 157 -9.51 0.21 -9.03
C ARG A 157 -8.95 0.52 -7.63
N SER A 158 -8.25 -0.44 -7.02
CA SER A 158 -7.70 -0.29 -5.66
C SER A 158 -6.43 0.56 -5.62
N VAL A 159 -5.52 0.37 -6.58
CA VAL A 159 -4.26 1.11 -6.69
C VAL A 159 -4.45 2.33 -7.59
N HIS A 160 -4.04 3.50 -7.11
CA HIS A 160 -4.22 4.80 -7.78
C HIS A 160 -5.67 5.04 -8.29
N PRO A 161 -6.72 4.92 -7.45
CA PRO A 161 -8.12 5.07 -7.84
C PRO A 161 -8.42 6.38 -8.60
N VAL A 162 -9.44 6.35 -9.46
CA VAL A 162 -9.82 7.47 -10.36
C VAL A 162 -11.24 8.00 -10.13
N GLY A 163 -11.92 7.50 -9.09
CA GLY A 163 -13.33 7.80 -8.84
C GLY A 163 -13.63 9.10 -8.09
N VAL A 164 -12.61 9.68 -7.42
CA VAL A 164 -12.75 10.83 -6.52
C VAL A 164 -12.63 12.15 -7.28
N CYS A 165 -13.53 13.09 -7.03
CA CYS A 165 -13.46 14.45 -7.56
C CYS A 165 -13.80 15.51 -6.51
N ALA A 166 -13.48 16.77 -6.81
CA ALA A 166 -14.02 17.89 -6.03
C ALA A 166 -15.56 17.91 -6.16
N GLY A 167 -16.25 18.05 -5.03
CA GLY A 167 -17.70 17.91 -4.91
C GLY A 167 -18.19 16.47 -4.68
N GLY A 168 -17.35 15.43 -4.86
CA GLY A 168 -17.67 14.06 -4.46
C GLY A 168 -17.01 12.96 -5.29
N PHE A 169 -17.82 12.22 -6.07
CA PHE A 169 -17.38 11.09 -6.90
C PHE A 169 -17.88 11.21 -8.34
N HIS A 170 -17.15 10.61 -9.28
CA HIS A 170 -17.57 10.53 -10.68
C HIS A 170 -18.76 9.57 -10.90
N LYS A 171 -18.90 8.52 -10.09
CA LYS A 171 -19.98 7.51 -10.18
C LYS A 171 -20.41 7.07 -8.77
N ALA A 172 -21.69 6.73 -8.61
CA ALA A 172 -22.22 6.06 -7.42
C ALA A 172 -22.49 4.57 -7.70
N PRO A 173 -22.12 3.63 -6.81
CA PRO A 173 -22.44 2.21 -6.94
C PRO A 173 -23.95 1.91 -7.04
N SER A 174 -24.28 0.72 -7.55
CA SER A 174 -25.63 0.14 -7.41
C SER A 174 -25.84 -0.39 -5.99
N GLU A 175 -27.07 -0.29 -5.48
CA GLU A 175 -27.45 -0.72 -4.12
C GLU A 175 -27.18 -2.22 -3.90
N GLU A 176 -27.34 -3.05 -4.94
CA GLU A 176 -26.90 -4.44 -5.00
C GLU A 176 -25.41 -4.63 -4.63
N LYS A 177 -24.50 -3.86 -5.23
CA LYS A 177 -23.06 -3.94 -4.92
C LYS A 177 -22.76 -3.49 -3.48
N MET A 178 -23.54 -2.55 -2.95
CA MET A 178 -23.41 -2.08 -1.58
C MET A 178 -23.92 -3.12 -0.58
N ALA A 179 -25.02 -3.81 -0.88
CA ALA A 179 -25.53 -4.93 -0.07
C ALA A 179 -24.56 -6.12 -0.05
N LEU A 180 -23.96 -6.46 -1.20
CA LEU A 180 -22.92 -7.50 -1.29
C LEU A 180 -21.66 -7.11 -0.49
N MET A 181 -21.26 -5.84 -0.51
CA MET A 181 -20.14 -5.34 0.30
C MET A 181 -20.47 -5.35 1.81
N LEU A 182 -21.68 -4.93 2.19
CA LEU A 182 -22.16 -4.94 3.57
C LEU A 182 -22.17 -6.36 4.16
N ALA A 183 -22.59 -7.37 3.40
CA ALA A 183 -22.51 -8.77 3.82
C ALA A 183 -21.06 -9.20 4.13
N ARG A 184 -20.12 -8.92 3.21
CA ARG A 184 -18.69 -9.22 3.40
C ARG A 184 -18.05 -8.48 4.58
N LEU A 185 -18.51 -7.25 4.85
CA LEU A 185 -18.08 -6.49 6.02
C LEU A 185 -18.56 -7.15 7.33
N HIS A 186 -19.81 -7.62 7.39
CA HIS A 186 -20.33 -8.34 8.55
C HIS A 186 -19.57 -9.65 8.80
N ASP A 187 -19.31 -10.44 7.75
CA ASP A 187 -18.51 -11.67 7.85
C ASP A 187 -17.09 -11.40 8.40
N ALA A 188 -16.50 -10.26 8.04
CA ALA A 188 -15.14 -9.87 8.45
C ALA A 188 -15.03 -9.29 9.89
N ILE A 189 -16.15 -8.97 10.58
CA ILE A 189 -16.10 -8.47 11.97
C ILE A 189 -15.37 -9.46 12.87
N ARG A 190 -15.65 -10.76 12.73
CA ARG A 190 -15.03 -11.80 13.54
C ARG A 190 -13.52 -11.93 13.29
N ASP A 191 -13.10 -11.87 12.02
CA ASP A 191 -11.67 -11.86 11.67
C ASP A 191 -10.95 -10.67 12.34
N ALA A 192 -11.58 -9.50 12.40
CA ALA A 192 -11.02 -8.32 13.05
C ALA A 192 -10.96 -8.44 14.58
N GLU A 193 -11.99 -8.98 15.24
CA GLU A 193 -11.94 -9.24 16.68
C GLU A 193 -10.84 -10.25 17.05
N GLU A 194 -10.71 -11.33 16.27
CA GLU A 194 -9.69 -12.35 16.49
C GLU A 194 -8.28 -11.82 16.15
N LEU A 195 -8.16 -10.83 15.26
CA LEU A 195 -6.92 -10.11 14.97
C LEU A 195 -6.46 -9.23 16.15
N VAL A 196 -7.36 -8.49 16.79
CA VAL A 196 -7.02 -7.69 18.01
C VAL A 196 -6.52 -8.60 19.12
N LYS A 197 -7.22 -9.71 19.38
CA LYS A 197 -6.84 -10.70 20.41
C LYS A 197 -5.50 -11.36 20.08
N TRP A 198 -5.27 -11.73 18.82
CA TRP A 198 -4.03 -12.36 18.37
C TRP A 198 -2.82 -11.41 18.42
N THR A 199 -2.93 -10.18 17.90
CA THR A 199 -1.83 -9.20 17.94
C THR A 199 -1.38 -8.85 19.36
N ALA A 200 -2.30 -8.85 20.33
CA ALA A 200 -2.00 -8.66 21.75
C ALA A 200 -1.43 -9.92 22.46
N SER A 201 -1.46 -11.08 21.80
CA SER A 201 -0.88 -12.34 22.31
C SER A 201 0.55 -12.63 21.79
N LEU A 202 1.09 -11.73 20.96
CA LEU A 202 2.47 -11.78 20.49
C LEU A 202 3.45 -11.41 21.62
N ASP A 203 4.71 -11.81 21.49
CA ASP A 203 5.80 -11.39 22.38
C ASP A 203 6.21 -9.94 22.04
N LEU A 204 5.40 -8.98 22.52
CA LEU A 204 5.63 -7.55 22.37
C LEU A 204 6.70 -7.11 23.39
N PRO A 205 7.86 -6.58 22.96
CA PRO A 205 8.91 -6.14 23.90
C PRO A 205 8.40 -5.02 24.82
N ASP A 206 8.78 -5.06 26.09
CA ASP A 206 8.46 -3.99 27.04
C ASP A 206 9.47 -2.84 26.91
N ASP A 207 9.04 -1.73 26.30
CA ASP A 207 9.89 -0.60 25.91
C ASP A 207 9.09 0.71 25.99
N GLU A 208 8.80 1.17 27.21
CA GLU A 208 8.19 2.48 27.42
C GLU A 208 9.16 3.62 27.12
N GLN A 209 8.73 4.56 26.28
CA GLN A 209 9.53 5.72 25.87
C GLN A 209 8.77 7.05 26.04
N ASP A 210 9.48 8.17 25.96
CA ASP A 210 8.83 9.49 25.87
C ASP A 210 8.77 9.98 24.41
N PHE A 211 7.55 9.97 23.88
CA PHE A 211 7.16 10.59 22.62
C PHE A 211 5.97 11.53 22.85
N ILE A 212 5.79 12.46 21.92
CA ILE A 212 4.61 13.33 21.85
C ILE A 212 3.66 12.67 20.86
N SER A 213 2.51 12.18 21.30
CA SER A 213 1.46 11.69 20.38
C SER A 213 0.87 12.90 19.65
N VAL A 214 0.79 12.86 18.33
CA VAL A 214 0.09 13.85 17.49
C VAL A 214 -0.90 13.13 16.58
N ALA A 215 -2.12 13.68 16.45
CA ALA A 215 -3.14 13.18 15.54
C ALA A 215 -4.16 14.28 15.20
N MET A 216 -4.98 14.05 14.17
CA MET A 216 -6.25 14.76 14.05
C MET A 216 -7.23 14.34 15.16
N ARG A 217 -8.16 15.23 15.47
CA ARG A 217 -9.29 14.99 16.37
C ARG A 217 -10.54 15.67 15.84
N HIS A 218 -11.57 14.88 15.53
CA HIS A 218 -12.87 15.37 15.12
C HIS A 218 -13.81 15.50 16.33
N ALA A 219 -14.83 16.36 16.26
CA ALA A 219 -15.72 16.61 17.39
C ALA A 219 -16.52 15.35 17.79
N SER A 220 -17.06 14.64 16.79
CA SER A 220 -18.04 13.56 16.93
C SER A 220 -17.59 12.20 16.39
N GLU A 221 -16.41 12.09 15.77
CA GLU A 221 -15.98 10.88 15.04
C GLU A 221 -14.52 10.52 15.34
N TYR A 222 -14.16 9.25 15.17
CA TYR A 222 -12.75 8.83 15.15
C TYR A 222 -12.10 9.37 13.84
N PRO A 223 -10.87 9.91 13.90
CA PRO A 223 -10.31 10.68 12.80
C PRO A 223 -9.97 9.81 11.58
N LEU A 224 -10.57 10.19 10.45
CA LEU A 224 -10.18 9.76 9.09
C LEU A 224 -9.95 11.02 8.25
N ASN A 225 -10.97 11.87 8.20
CA ASN A 225 -10.99 13.16 7.50
C ASN A 225 -11.40 14.27 8.48
N GLY A 226 -10.78 15.44 8.36
CA GLY A 226 -11.21 16.66 9.05
C GLY A 226 -11.04 16.67 10.57
N GLY A 227 -11.43 17.79 11.20
CA GLY A 227 -11.15 18.07 12.61
C GLY A 227 -9.93 19.00 12.79
N ARG A 228 -9.39 19.00 14.01
CA ARG A 228 -8.25 19.84 14.43
C ARG A 228 -7.01 18.97 14.71
N ILE A 229 -5.83 19.56 14.66
CA ILE A 229 -4.57 18.84 14.96
C ILE A 229 -4.27 19.00 16.44
N VAL A 230 -4.13 17.89 17.16
CA VAL A 230 -3.96 17.88 18.63
C VAL A 230 -2.74 17.06 19.06
N SER A 231 -2.24 17.32 20.28
CA SER A 231 -1.20 16.50 20.91
C SER A 231 -1.46 16.20 22.38
N ASP A 232 -0.80 15.15 22.89
CA ASP A 232 -0.84 14.79 24.32
C ASP A 232 -0.07 15.77 25.23
N ARG A 233 0.59 16.78 24.64
CA ARG A 233 1.24 17.91 25.33
C ARG A 233 0.47 19.22 25.23
N GLY A 234 -0.77 19.21 24.74
CA GLY A 234 -1.69 20.35 24.78
C GLY A 234 -1.70 21.23 23.52
N LEU A 235 -1.17 20.75 22.40
CA LEU A 235 -1.45 21.35 21.09
C LEU A 235 -2.94 21.10 20.75
N ASP A 236 -3.64 22.13 20.27
CA ASP A 236 -4.98 22.03 19.67
C ASP A 236 -5.15 23.18 18.66
N ILE A 237 -4.87 22.92 17.38
CA ILE A 237 -4.73 23.95 16.33
C ILE A 237 -5.59 23.68 15.08
N GLY A 238 -5.87 24.72 14.31
CA GLY A 238 -6.44 24.58 12.96
C GLY A 238 -5.46 23.93 11.99
N ILE A 239 -5.95 23.29 10.93
CA ILE A 239 -5.09 22.68 9.90
C ILE A 239 -4.31 23.74 9.11
N GLU A 240 -4.89 24.94 8.97
CA GLU A 240 -4.29 26.15 8.44
C GLU A 240 -3.16 26.72 9.29
N GLU A 241 -2.97 26.20 10.51
CA GLU A 241 -1.94 26.65 11.46
C GLU A 241 -0.71 25.75 11.48
N TYR A 242 -0.71 24.62 10.75
CA TYR A 242 0.34 23.60 10.77
C TYR A 242 1.76 24.20 10.65
N GLU A 243 2.00 25.02 9.63
CA GLU A 243 3.32 25.63 9.35
C GLU A 243 3.80 26.65 10.40
N LYS A 244 2.99 26.98 11.43
CA LYS A 244 3.41 27.78 12.59
C LYS A 244 4.11 26.96 13.66
N TYR A 245 3.76 25.68 13.77
CA TYR A 245 4.16 24.77 14.86
C TYR A 245 5.05 23.62 14.38
N PHE A 246 4.83 23.17 13.14
CA PHE A 246 5.55 22.07 12.51
C PHE A 246 6.53 22.60 11.47
N ALA A 247 7.79 22.22 11.58
CA ALA A 247 8.88 22.66 10.70
C ALA A 247 9.62 21.47 10.07
N GLU A 248 9.63 21.41 8.74
CA GLU A 248 10.43 20.46 7.98
C GLU A 248 11.86 20.96 7.75
N HIS A 249 12.83 20.05 7.80
CA HIS A 249 14.23 20.34 7.50
C HIS A 249 14.91 19.17 6.76
N GLN A 250 15.88 19.49 5.91
CA GLN A 250 16.71 18.48 5.23
C GLN A 250 17.79 17.97 6.19
N VAL A 251 18.01 16.65 6.22
CA VAL A 251 19.18 16.04 6.85
C VAL A 251 20.11 15.46 5.79
N ALA A 252 21.43 15.58 5.99
CA ALA A 252 22.43 15.28 4.95
C ALA A 252 22.49 13.79 4.53
N HIS A 253 21.83 12.89 5.26
CA HIS A 253 21.81 11.46 5.01
C HIS A 253 20.51 10.92 4.41
N SER A 254 19.52 11.79 4.15
CA SER A 254 18.17 11.41 3.71
C SER A 254 17.65 12.29 2.57
N THR A 255 16.98 11.69 1.59
CA THR A 255 16.20 12.42 0.57
C THR A 255 14.82 12.84 1.10
N ALA A 256 14.28 12.13 2.10
CA ALA A 256 13.11 12.58 2.86
C ALA A 256 13.50 13.64 3.91
N LEU A 257 12.61 14.61 4.10
CA LEU A 257 12.72 15.66 5.12
C LEU A 257 12.39 15.09 6.51
N HIS A 258 12.89 15.73 7.56
CA HIS A 258 12.46 15.50 8.95
C HIS A 258 11.51 16.62 9.37
N SER A 259 10.32 16.31 9.87
CA SER A 259 9.44 17.31 10.51
C SER A 259 9.58 17.30 12.03
N LEU A 260 9.53 18.48 12.66
CA LEU A 260 9.59 18.65 14.12
C LEU A 260 8.46 19.56 14.60
N LEU A 261 7.84 19.20 15.73
CA LEU A 261 6.85 20.02 16.44
C LEU A 261 7.59 20.88 17.47
N GLU A 262 7.62 22.19 17.27
CA GLU A 262 8.35 23.15 18.12
C GLU A 262 9.84 22.77 18.38
N GLY A 263 10.45 22.04 17.43
CA GLY A 263 11.82 21.55 17.52
C GLY A 263 11.99 20.14 18.13
N LEU A 264 10.89 19.44 18.46
CA LEU A 264 10.90 18.09 19.03
C LEU A 264 10.32 17.03 18.05
N PRO A 265 10.88 15.80 18.02
CA PRO A 265 10.28 14.68 17.29
C PRO A 265 8.98 14.17 17.94
N TYR A 266 7.98 13.85 17.12
CA TYR A 266 6.64 13.43 17.55
C TYR A 266 6.22 12.13 16.86
N LEU A 267 5.31 11.39 17.50
CA LEU A 267 4.75 10.14 17.00
C LEU A 267 3.42 10.42 16.30
N LEU A 268 3.29 9.93 15.07
CA LEU A 268 2.04 9.85 14.33
C LEU A 268 1.56 8.40 14.16
N GLY A 269 0.32 8.26 13.71
CA GLY A 269 -0.23 6.97 13.28
C GLY A 269 -1.09 6.27 14.33
N PRO A 270 -1.32 4.95 14.19
CA PRO A 270 -2.34 4.21 14.94
C PRO A 270 -2.23 4.36 16.46
N LEU A 271 -1.02 4.25 17.01
CA LEU A 271 -0.81 4.39 18.46
C LEU A 271 -1.13 5.81 18.95
N ALA A 272 -0.68 6.85 18.23
CA ALA A 272 -1.00 8.23 18.58
C ALA A 272 -2.50 8.54 18.45
N ARG A 273 -3.16 8.03 17.39
CA ARG A 273 -4.61 8.18 17.20
C ARG A 273 -5.42 7.50 18.31
N ILE A 274 -5.08 6.27 18.68
CA ILE A 274 -5.74 5.55 19.80
C ILE A 274 -5.49 6.27 21.12
N ASN A 275 -4.26 6.71 21.39
CA ASN A 275 -3.91 7.49 22.58
C ASN A 275 -4.76 8.77 22.72
N LEU A 276 -5.04 9.47 21.62
CA LEU A 276 -5.71 10.77 21.59
C LEU A 276 -7.23 10.71 21.37
N ASN A 277 -7.75 9.62 20.79
CA ASN A 277 -9.14 9.54 20.33
C ASN A 277 -9.89 8.28 20.78
N ARG A 278 -9.43 7.61 21.86
CA ARG A 278 -10.14 6.49 22.51
C ARG A 278 -11.61 6.81 22.83
N ASP A 279 -11.95 8.07 23.14
CA ASP A 279 -13.33 8.52 23.39
C ASP A 279 -14.23 8.57 22.14
N LYS A 280 -13.66 8.40 20.94
CA LYS A 280 -14.38 8.40 19.66
C LYS A 280 -14.63 7.01 19.09
N LEU A 281 -14.12 5.96 19.75
CA LEU A 281 -14.30 4.57 19.33
C LEU A 281 -15.68 4.03 19.75
N PRO A 282 -16.35 3.21 18.91
CA PRO A 282 -17.57 2.50 19.30
C PRO A 282 -17.31 1.52 20.46
N GLN A 283 -18.33 1.32 21.31
CA GLN A 283 -18.23 0.44 22.50
C GLN A 283 -17.78 -1.00 22.16
N ALA A 284 -18.14 -1.54 21.00
CA ALA A 284 -17.67 -2.86 20.55
C ALA A 284 -16.14 -2.88 20.36
N VAL A 285 -15.58 -1.82 19.75
CA VAL A 285 -14.13 -1.67 19.54
C VAL A 285 -13.41 -1.51 20.87
N THR A 286 -13.90 -0.64 21.76
CA THR A 286 -13.27 -0.45 23.08
C THR A 286 -13.34 -1.71 23.93
N SER A 287 -14.45 -2.44 23.92
CA SER A 287 -14.61 -3.69 24.70
C SER A 287 -13.63 -4.77 24.22
N THR A 288 -13.45 -4.94 22.91
CA THR A 288 -12.49 -5.90 22.35
C THR A 288 -11.03 -5.46 22.59
N MET A 289 -10.75 -4.14 22.61
CA MET A 289 -9.45 -3.59 22.98
C MET A 289 -9.15 -3.81 24.47
N ASP A 290 -10.08 -3.48 25.38
CA ASP A 290 -9.90 -3.63 26.83
C ASP A 290 -9.77 -5.11 27.24
N ALA A 291 -10.39 -6.04 26.51
CA ALA A 291 -10.23 -7.48 26.69
C ALA A 291 -8.81 -8.00 26.40
N THR A 292 -7.91 -7.19 25.82
CA THR A 292 -6.49 -7.55 25.64
C THR A 292 -5.64 -7.36 26.91
N GLY A 293 -6.12 -6.55 27.87
CA GLY A 293 -5.33 -6.11 29.02
C GLY A 293 -4.33 -4.97 28.73
N ILE A 294 -4.08 -4.61 27.46
CA ILE A 294 -3.19 -3.51 27.09
C ILE A 294 -3.90 -2.17 27.38
N THR A 295 -3.27 -1.34 28.21
CA THR A 295 -3.83 -0.04 28.62
C THR A 295 -3.44 1.07 27.65
N PHE A 296 -4.45 1.75 27.10
CA PHE A 296 -4.31 2.98 26.31
C PHE A 296 -4.89 4.20 27.06
N PRO A 297 -4.21 5.37 27.04
CA PRO A 297 -3.04 5.71 26.24
C PRO A 297 -1.78 4.98 26.70
N SER A 298 -0.94 4.57 25.74
CA SER A 298 0.25 3.75 25.98
C SER A 298 1.53 4.40 25.50
N ARG A 299 2.62 4.12 26.22
CA ARG A 299 3.98 4.68 26.00
C ARG A 299 4.97 3.66 25.44
N ASN A 300 4.56 2.39 25.36
CA ASN A 300 5.32 1.36 24.66
C ASN A 300 4.95 1.38 23.17
N MET A 301 5.94 1.63 22.31
CA MET A 301 5.72 1.75 20.86
C MET A 301 5.28 0.44 20.20
N PHE A 302 5.65 -0.73 20.73
CA PHE A 302 5.32 -2.03 20.13
C PHE A 302 3.81 -2.35 20.22
N HIS A 303 3.06 -1.67 21.09
CA HIS A 303 1.59 -1.69 21.07
C HIS A 303 0.98 -1.10 19.77
N SER A 304 1.77 -0.50 18.87
CA SER A 304 1.25 -0.01 17.57
C SER A 304 0.64 -1.13 16.71
N ILE A 305 1.13 -2.36 16.78
CA ILE A 305 0.57 -3.49 16.02
C ILE A 305 -0.84 -3.83 16.49
N VAL A 306 -1.10 -3.71 17.79
CA VAL A 306 -2.44 -3.86 18.39
C VAL A 306 -3.31 -2.66 18.05
N ALA A 307 -2.77 -1.43 18.08
CA ALA A 307 -3.50 -0.24 17.64
C ALA A 307 -3.97 -0.34 16.17
N ARG A 308 -3.14 -0.89 15.27
CA ARG A 308 -3.52 -1.18 13.87
C ARG A 308 -4.65 -2.22 13.78
N ALA A 309 -4.62 -3.26 14.60
CA ALA A 309 -5.69 -4.25 14.66
C ALA A 309 -7.01 -3.65 15.20
N VAL A 310 -6.92 -2.78 16.21
CA VAL A 310 -8.08 -2.04 16.75
C VAL A 310 -8.65 -1.08 15.71
N GLU A 311 -7.81 -0.44 14.90
CA GLU A 311 -8.24 0.38 13.77
C GLU A 311 -8.87 -0.44 12.64
N ILE A 312 -8.39 -1.65 12.34
CA ILE A 312 -9.06 -2.60 11.43
C ILE A 312 -10.48 -2.92 11.91
N HIS A 313 -10.63 -3.24 13.20
CA HIS A 313 -11.94 -3.51 13.81
C HIS A 313 -12.86 -2.28 13.75
N TYR A 314 -12.32 -1.08 14.00
CA TYR A 314 -13.06 0.16 13.81
C TYR A 314 -13.54 0.36 12.37
N VAL A 315 -12.66 0.26 11.37
CA VAL A 315 -13.02 0.62 9.99
C VAL A 315 -14.00 -0.37 9.34
N ILE A 316 -13.98 -1.65 9.73
CA ILE A 316 -15.00 -2.62 9.30
C ILE A 316 -16.38 -2.26 9.86
N LEU A 317 -16.48 -2.01 11.17
CA LEU A 317 -17.75 -1.61 11.79
C LEU A 317 -18.26 -0.26 11.28
N GLN A 318 -17.36 0.71 11.09
CA GLN A 318 -17.70 2.03 10.54
C GLN A 318 -18.14 1.94 9.08
N ALA A 319 -17.49 1.11 8.25
CA ALA A 319 -17.92 0.89 6.87
C ALA A 319 -19.29 0.19 6.82
N ALA A 320 -19.50 -0.85 7.63
CA ALA A 320 -20.79 -1.56 7.71
C ALA A 320 -21.93 -0.58 8.07
N ARG A 321 -21.78 0.17 9.17
CA ARG A 321 -22.76 1.16 9.65
C ARG A 321 -23.10 2.23 8.59
N LEU A 322 -22.13 2.65 7.78
CA LEU A 322 -22.36 3.62 6.70
C LEU A 322 -23.01 3.01 5.45
N LEU A 323 -22.97 1.68 5.28
CA LEU A 323 -23.61 0.96 4.18
C LEU A 323 -25.00 0.40 4.53
N GLU A 324 -25.31 0.17 5.81
CA GLU A 324 -26.64 -0.30 6.30
C GLU A 324 -27.83 0.45 5.68
N ASN A 325 -27.68 1.77 5.50
CA ASN A 325 -28.73 2.66 5.00
C ASN A 325 -28.33 3.34 3.68
N TYR A 326 -27.44 2.71 2.90
CA TYR A 326 -27.06 3.24 1.59
C TYR A 326 -28.27 3.32 0.66
N SER A 327 -28.47 4.49 0.07
CA SER A 327 -29.33 4.73 -1.08
C SER A 327 -28.52 5.42 -2.16
N LYS A 328 -28.83 5.13 -3.43
CA LYS A 328 -28.11 5.74 -4.55
C LYS A 328 -28.58 7.20 -4.76
N PRO A 329 -27.68 8.19 -4.78
CA PRO A 329 -28.05 9.59 -4.97
C PRO A 329 -28.41 9.87 -6.44
N GLU A 330 -29.19 10.93 -6.68
CA GLU A 330 -29.44 11.44 -8.03
C GLU A 330 -28.13 11.86 -8.74
N LYS A 331 -27.19 12.45 -7.98
CA LYS A 331 -25.88 12.91 -8.45
C LYS A 331 -24.79 12.54 -7.45
N PRO A 332 -23.67 11.92 -7.87
CA PRO A 332 -22.57 11.51 -6.98
C PRO A 332 -21.62 12.64 -6.57
N HIS A 333 -21.79 13.84 -7.14
CA HIS A 333 -21.04 15.05 -6.78
C HIS A 333 -21.92 16.30 -6.90
N VAL A 334 -21.58 17.34 -6.14
CA VAL A 334 -22.13 18.70 -6.32
C VAL A 334 -21.39 19.46 -7.44
N LYS A 335 -22.03 20.49 -8.01
CA LYS A 335 -21.37 21.32 -9.03
C LYS A 335 -20.36 22.27 -8.37
N VAL A 336 -19.08 22.05 -8.66
CA VAL A 336 -17.98 22.94 -8.27
C VAL A 336 -17.89 24.15 -9.21
N THR A 337 -17.41 25.28 -8.69
CA THR A 337 -17.02 26.47 -9.46
C THR A 337 -15.67 26.96 -8.95
N ALA A 338 -14.69 27.11 -9.84
CA ALA A 338 -13.33 27.49 -9.45
C ALA A 338 -13.26 28.93 -8.89
N LYS A 339 -12.36 29.13 -7.92
CA LYS A 339 -12.04 30.41 -7.28
C LYS A 339 -10.52 30.48 -7.04
N ALA A 340 -9.95 31.68 -7.04
CA ALA A 340 -8.58 31.88 -6.61
C ALA A 340 -8.50 31.89 -5.08
N GLY A 341 -7.46 31.29 -4.51
CA GLY A 341 -7.23 31.30 -3.05
C GLY A 341 -6.19 30.30 -2.59
N ILE A 342 -5.97 30.25 -1.27
CA ILE A 342 -5.11 29.27 -0.59
C ILE A 342 -6.00 28.36 0.25
N GLY A 343 -5.81 27.05 0.12
CA GLY A 343 -6.59 26.04 0.83
C GLY A 343 -5.70 25.01 1.50
N PHE A 344 -6.24 24.43 2.58
CA PHE A 344 -5.57 23.47 3.43
C PHE A 344 -6.41 22.21 3.52
N GLY A 345 -5.77 21.04 3.44
CA GLY A 345 -6.46 19.76 3.50
C GLY A 345 -5.63 18.78 4.31
N CYS A 346 -6.31 18.06 5.20
CA CYS A 346 -5.64 17.15 6.13
C CYS A 346 -6.51 15.93 6.40
N SER A 347 -5.87 14.77 6.49
CA SER A 347 -6.49 13.49 6.79
C SER A 347 -5.49 12.58 7.52
N GLU A 348 -6.01 11.54 8.17
CA GLU A 348 -5.20 10.52 8.83
C GLU A 348 -5.00 9.34 7.88
N ALA A 349 -3.89 9.36 7.14
CA ALA A 349 -3.43 8.20 6.39
C ALA A 349 -3.16 7.03 7.36
N PRO A 350 -3.11 5.76 6.91
CA PRO A 350 -2.82 4.61 7.77
C PRO A 350 -1.60 4.83 8.68
N ARG A 351 -0.58 5.53 8.17
CA ARG A 351 0.71 5.80 8.83
C ARG A 351 0.74 7.08 9.67
N GLY A 352 -0.30 7.90 9.63
CA GLY A 352 -0.41 9.15 10.40
C GLY A 352 -0.99 10.33 9.63
N LEU A 353 -0.88 11.50 10.25
CA LEU A 353 -1.26 12.81 9.71
C LEU A 353 -0.64 13.04 8.33
N LEU A 354 -1.48 13.32 7.33
CA LEU A 354 -1.08 13.76 5.99
C LEU A 354 -1.66 15.15 5.73
N TRP A 355 -0.79 16.14 5.50
CA TRP A 355 -1.19 17.54 5.35
C TRP A 355 -0.82 18.09 3.96
N HIS A 356 -1.72 18.87 3.37
CA HIS A 356 -1.56 19.52 2.07
C HIS A 356 -1.94 21.00 2.14
N ARG A 357 -1.25 21.82 1.36
CA ARG A 357 -1.65 23.20 1.03
C ARG A 357 -1.55 23.43 -0.48
N TYR A 358 -2.53 24.13 -1.04
CA TYR A 358 -2.50 24.57 -2.44
C TYR A 358 -2.82 26.06 -2.55
N GLU A 359 -2.17 26.76 -3.47
CA GLU A 359 -2.66 28.03 -3.99
C GLU A 359 -3.18 27.82 -5.41
N LEU A 360 -4.45 28.19 -5.65
CA LEU A 360 -5.09 28.13 -6.97
C LEU A 360 -5.34 29.52 -7.54
N ASP A 361 -5.36 29.62 -8.87
CA ASP A 361 -5.78 30.82 -9.61
C ASP A 361 -7.30 30.85 -9.89
N GLY A 362 -7.78 31.90 -10.56
CA GLY A 362 -9.21 32.09 -10.87
C GLY A 362 -9.77 31.08 -11.88
N MET A 363 -8.93 30.30 -12.55
CA MET A 363 -9.30 29.19 -13.44
C MET A 363 -9.13 27.82 -12.76
N GLY A 364 -8.75 27.80 -11.47
CA GLY A 364 -8.48 26.59 -10.72
C GLY A 364 -7.16 25.91 -11.09
N GLN A 365 -6.20 26.64 -11.67
CA GLN A 365 -4.85 26.15 -11.93
C GLN A 365 -3.97 26.31 -10.69
N VAL A 366 -3.11 25.33 -10.40
CA VAL A 366 -2.16 25.37 -9.29
C VAL A 366 -1.06 26.39 -9.57
N LYS A 367 -0.84 27.31 -8.63
CA LYS A 367 0.34 28.18 -8.59
C LYS A 367 1.45 27.60 -7.71
N THR A 368 1.07 27.05 -6.56
CA THR A 368 1.97 26.38 -5.61
C THR A 368 1.24 25.22 -4.94
N ALA A 369 1.97 24.17 -4.59
CA ALA A 369 1.52 23.06 -3.75
C ALA A 369 2.56 22.78 -2.67
N ARG A 370 2.13 22.30 -1.50
CA ARG A 370 2.97 21.70 -0.46
C ARG A 370 2.30 20.43 0.05
N ILE A 371 3.06 19.34 0.20
CA ILE A 371 2.57 18.01 0.61
C ILE A 371 3.51 17.46 1.68
N VAL A 372 3.00 17.32 2.91
CA VAL A 372 3.76 16.88 4.09
C VAL A 372 3.25 15.49 4.53
N PRO A 373 3.98 14.41 4.19
CA PRO A 373 3.51 13.04 4.36
C PRO A 373 3.82 12.46 5.75
N PRO A 374 3.15 11.36 6.16
CA PRO A 374 3.35 10.80 7.51
C PRO A 374 4.77 10.29 7.78
N THR A 375 5.44 9.73 6.76
CA THR A 375 6.78 9.13 6.92
C THR A 375 7.86 10.16 7.21
N SER A 376 7.85 11.34 6.53
CA SER A 376 8.82 12.42 6.79
C SER A 376 8.67 13.01 8.19
N GLN A 377 7.42 13.08 8.66
CA GLN A 377 7.10 13.52 10.01
C GLN A 377 7.56 12.53 11.08
N ASN A 378 7.32 11.23 10.87
CA ASN A 378 7.80 10.18 11.79
C ASN A 378 9.33 9.97 11.74
N GLN A 379 10.07 10.36 10.68
CA GLN A 379 11.46 9.94 10.49
C GLN A 379 12.40 10.32 11.66
N ALA A 380 12.30 11.55 12.16
CA ALA A 380 13.09 12.01 13.32
C ALA A 380 12.75 11.22 14.60
N ARG A 381 11.48 10.79 14.74
CA ARG A 381 11.00 9.99 15.86
C ARG A 381 11.47 8.54 15.77
N ILE A 382 11.50 7.95 14.56
CA ILE A 382 12.05 6.60 14.32
C ILE A 382 13.54 6.56 14.70
N GLU A 383 14.34 7.56 14.32
CA GLU A 383 15.76 7.61 14.71
C GLU A 383 15.96 7.77 16.23
N GLN A 384 15.06 8.48 16.91
CA GLN A 384 15.08 8.62 18.37
C GLN A 384 14.65 7.32 19.09
N ASP A 385 13.55 6.69 18.65
CA ASP A 385 13.05 5.44 19.23
C ASP A 385 14.04 4.30 19.03
N LEU A 386 14.65 4.22 17.83
CA LEU A 386 15.66 3.22 17.51
C LEU A 386 16.88 3.34 18.42
N ARG A 387 17.30 4.57 18.75
CA ARG A 387 18.38 4.83 19.71
C ARG A 387 18.02 4.29 21.10
N LEU A 388 16.89 4.74 21.63
CA LEU A 388 16.44 4.41 22.99
C LEU A 388 16.19 2.90 23.13
N SER A 389 15.54 2.27 22.15
CA SER A 389 15.20 0.85 22.15
C SER A 389 16.44 -0.05 22.10
N LEU A 390 17.48 0.34 21.35
CA LEU A 390 18.78 -0.36 21.35
C LEU A 390 19.56 -0.14 22.66
N GLU A 391 19.48 1.05 23.24
CA GLU A 391 20.09 1.38 24.54
C GLU A 391 19.39 0.61 25.70
N HIS A 392 18.06 0.42 25.63
CA HIS A 392 17.27 -0.41 26.56
C HIS A 392 17.52 -1.92 26.39
N LEU A 393 17.63 -2.41 25.16
CA LEU A 393 17.94 -3.83 24.86
C LEU A 393 19.34 -4.25 25.36
N GLY A 394 20.28 -3.31 25.42
CA GLY A 394 21.66 -3.50 25.83
C GLY A 394 22.61 -3.60 24.63
N LEU A 395 23.54 -2.65 24.52
CA LEU A 395 24.50 -2.57 23.41
C LEU A 395 25.60 -3.67 23.45
N ASP A 396 25.54 -4.58 24.42
CA ASP A 396 26.38 -5.74 24.58
C ASP A 396 25.77 -7.05 24.02
N LYS A 397 24.52 -7.03 23.49
CA LYS A 397 23.97 -8.15 22.71
C LYS A 397 24.80 -8.45 21.45
N ASP A 398 24.54 -9.58 20.81
CA ASP A 398 25.18 -9.96 19.55
C ASP A 398 24.66 -9.11 18.37
N GLU A 399 25.47 -9.03 17.31
CA GLU A 399 25.25 -8.11 16.19
C GLU A 399 23.91 -8.36 15.48
N ASP A 400 23.56 -9.62 15.23
CA ASP A 400 22.27 -9.99 14.65
C ASP A 400 21.08 -9.69 15.56
N VAL A 401 21.24 -9.74 16.89
CA VAL A 401 20.17 -9.41 17.84
C VAL A 401 19.89 -7.90 17.80
N LEU A 402 20.95 -7.09 17.79
CA LEU A 402 20.84 -5.63 17.64
C LEU A 402 20.25 -5.26 16.27
N ARG A 403 20.68 -5.94 15.19
CA ARG A 403 20.19 -5.72 13.82
C ARG A 403 18.72 -6.08 13.66
N LEU A 404 18.31 -7.28 14.07
CA LEU A 404 16.91 -7.74 13.96
C LEU A 404 15.96 -6.89 14.82
N HIS A 405 16.40 -6.47 16.01
CA HIS A 405 15.63 -5.53 16.83
C HIS A 405 15.52 -4.15 16.18
N ALA A 406 16.62 -3.63 15.60
CA ALA A 406 16.60 -2.38 14.87
C ALA A 406 15.63 -2.40 13.68
N GLU A 407 15.64 -3.47 12.90
CA GLU A 407 14.69 -3.67 11.81
C GLU A 407 13.23 -3.78 12.32
N LYS A 408 12.97 -4.47 13.44
CA LYS A 408 11.65 -4.55 14.09
C LYS A 408 11.15 -3.17 14.50
N VAL A 409 11.99 -2.34 15.14
CA VAL A 409 11.65 -0.96 15.54
C VAL A 409 11.28 -0.11 14.32
N ILE A 410 12.08 -0.16 13.26
CA ILE A 410 11.78 0.57 12.02
C ILE A 410 10.46 0.09 11.40
N ARG A 411 10.23 -1.22 11.31
CA ARG A 411 8.99 -1.79 10.74
C ARG A 411 7.75 -1.50 11.57
N ASN A 412 7.86 -1.37 12.90
CA ASN A 412 6.73 -1.04 13.78
C ASN A 412 6.01 0.26 13.35
N TYR A 413 6.78 1.24 12.86
CA TYR A 413 6.26 2.51 12.33
C TYR A 413 5.53 2.39 10.98
N ASP A 414 5.67 1.29 10.24
CA ASP A 414 5.17 1.13 8.86
C ASP A 414 5.67 2.24 7.91
N PRO A 415 6.99 2.52 7.87
CA PRO A 415 7.54 3.57 7.03
C PRO A 415 7.28 3.25 5.55
N CYS A 416 6.69 4.23 4.87
CA CYS A 416 6.40 4.17 3.45
C CYS A 416 7.31 5.19 2.78
N ILE A 417 8.39 4.69 2.21
CA ILE A 417 9.55 5.50 1.83
C ILE A 417 9.30 6.22 0.51
N SER A 418 8.56 5.62 -0.43
CA SER A 418 8.11 6.35 -1.63
C SER A 418 7.25 7.54 -1.21
N CYS A 419 6.33 7.29 -0.28
CA CYS A 419 5.49 8.30 0.37
C CYS A 419 6.29 9.43 1.07
N ALA A 420 7.62 9.35 1.25
CA ALA A 420 8.41 10.33 2.01
C ALA A 420 9.18 11.36 1.15
N THR A 421 9.34 11.12 -0.15
CA THR A 421 10.38 11.76 -0.98
C THR A 421 9.80 12.79 -1.97
N HIS A 422 9.44 13.97 -1.45
CA HIS A 422 8.79 15.02 -2.25
C HIS A 422 9.72 16.10 -2.82
N PHE A 423 10.71 16.57 -2.06
CA PHE A 423 11.48 17.76 -2.40
C PHE A 423 12.99 17.59 -2.17
N LEU A 424 13.79 18.26 -3.01
CA LEU A 424 15.23 18.45 -2.83
C LEU A 424 15.65 19.69 -3.62
N GLU A 425 16.48 20.56 -3.04
CA GLU A 425 16.87 21.83 -3.69
C GLU A 425 17.79 21.58 -4.89
N LEU A 426 17.32 21.89 -6.10
CA LEU A 426 17.99 21.54 -7.36
C LEU A 426 17.97 22.69 -8.37
N LYS A 427 19.13 22.94 -8.99
CA LYS A 427 19.28 23.85 -10.14
C LYS A 427 19.44 23.00 -11.40
N VAL A 428 18.51 23.13 -12.35
CA VAL A 428 18.41 22.29 -13.55
C VAL A 428 18.02 23.13 -14.76
N GLU A 429 18.54 22.77 -15.94
CA GLU A 429 18.16 23.34 -17.25
C GLU A 429 17.38 22.29 -18.06
N HIS A 430 16.44 22.73 -18.92
CA HIS A 430 15.35 21.87 -19.42
C HIS A 430 15.43 21.48 -20.90
N HIS A 431 15.08 20.22 -21.20
CA HIS A 431 14.52 19.76 -22.48
C HIS A 431 13.35 18.78 -22.22
N SER A 432 12.46 18.56 -23.19
CA SER A 432 11.13 17.92 -23.00
C SER A 432 10.65 17.10 -24.20
N HIS A 433 9.65 16.21 -24.02
CA HIS A 433 8.58 15.80 -24.98
C HIS A 433 7.58 14.79 -24.33
N THR A 434 6.55 14.29 -25.05
CA THR A 434 5.22 13.88 -24.49
C THR A 434 4.50 12.70 -25.20
N GLU A 435 3.51 12.05 -24.54
CA GLU A 435 2.72 10.86 -25.00
C GLU A 435 1.18 10.96 -24.73
N PRO A 436 0.32 10.07 -25.33
CA PRO A 436 -1.10 9.88 -24.91
C PRO A 436 -1.66 8.40 -24.79
N VAL A 437 -2.44 8.18 -23.70
CA VAL A 437 -3.72 7.41 -23.41
C VAL A 437 -4.48 6.64 -24.54
N ILE A 438 -5.38 5.61 -24.37
CA ILE A 438 -6.25 5.02 -23.28
C ILE A 438 -6.23 3.44 -23.30
N ASP A 439 -7.15 2.51 -22.89
CA ASP A 439 -8.60 2.41 -22.46
C ASP A 439 -8.89 1.10 -21.61
N GLU A 440 -10.16 0.67 -21.36
CA GLU A 440 -10.58 -0.42 -20.42
C GLU A 440 -11.59 -1.51 -20.95
N THR A 441 -11.74 -2.68 -20.25
CA THR A 441 -13.00 -3.23 -19.61
C THR A 441 -13.10 -4.77 -19.34
N CYS A 442 -13.72 -5.16 -18.20
CA CYS A 442 -14.52 -6.39 -17.82
C CYS A 442 -14.02 -7.85 -18.08
N SER A 443 -14.47 -8.93 -17.40
CA SER A 443 -15.31 -9.18 -16.18
C SER A 443 -15.12 -10.63 -15.64
N LEU A 444 -15.74 -11.03 -14.52
CA LEU A 444 -15.52 -12.29 -13.75
C LEU A 444 -16.64 -13.35 -13.86
N GLU A 445 -16.34 -14.65 -13.64
CA GLU A 445 -17.17 -15.60 -12.85
C GLU A 445 -16.52 -17.01 -12.59
N LYS A 446 -17.13 -17.80 -11.69
CA LYS A 446 -16.70 -19.10 -11.10
C LYS A 446 -17.60 -20.28 -11.53
N ASP A 447 -17.30 -21.58 -11.37
CA ASP A 447 -16.07 -22.41 -11.27
C ASP A 447 -16.48 -23.90 -11.41
N GLU A 448 -15.81 -24.66 -12.28
CA GLU A 448 -15.78 -26.14 -12.40
C GLU A 448 -14.50 -26.49 -13.22
N GLU A 449 -13.90 -27.68 -13.02
CA GLU A 449 -12.48 -28.02 -13.29
C GLU A 449 -11.80 -27.20 -14.41
N LYS A 450 -10.97 -26.25 -14.02
CA LYS A 450 -10.76 -25.00 -14.79
C LYS A 450 -9.32 -24.80 -15.23
N ILE A 451 -9.04 -24.99 -16.51
CA ILE A 451 -7.73 -24.67 -17.10
C ILE A 451 -7.62 -23.15 -17.26
N ARG A 452 -6.65 -22.53 -16.59
CA ARG A 452 -6.44 -21.08 -16.62
C ARG A 452 -5.16 -20.70 -17.33
N VAL A 453 -5.29 -19.97 -18.44
CA VAL A 453 -4.17 -19.41 -19.19
C VAL A 453 -4.01 -17.94 -18.80
N ILE A 454 -2.83 -17.57 -18.30
CA ILE A 454 -2.53 -16.22 -17.81
C ILE A 454 -1.43 -15.61 -18.67
N GLY A 455 -1.73 -14.50 -19.33
CA GLY A 455 -0.78 -13.71 -20.10
C GLY A 455 -0.21 -12.60 -19.24
N ILE A 456 1.06 -12.71 -18.87
CA ILE A 456 1.83 -11.68 -18.19
C ILE A 456 2.46 -10.75 -19.26
N GLY A 457 2.68 -9.49 -18.89
CA GLY A 457 3.16 -8.42 -19.78
C GLY A 457 2.44 -7.10 -19.48
N SER A 458 2.72 -6.03 -20.22
CA SER A 458 2.08 -4.72 -20.02
C SER A 458 1.52 -4.18 -21.33
N PRO A 459 0.28 -3.64 -21.37
CA PRO A 459 -0.36 -3.20 -22.61
C PRO A 459 0.34 -2.03 -23.31
N PHE A 460 1.19 -1.28 -22.59
CA PHE A 460 1.85 -0.07 -23.09
C PHE A 460 3.38 -0.20 -23.26
N ALA A 461 3.99 -1.31 -22.82
CA ALA A 461 5.45 -1.50 -22.85
C ALA A 461 5.91 -2.31 -24.08
N GLU A 462 7.22 -2.53 -24.21
CA GLU A 462 7.79 -3.47 -25.20
C GLU A 462 7.41 -4.94 -24.89
N ASP A 463 6.94 -5.21 -23.67
CA ASP A 463 6.64 -6.51 -23.10
C ASP A 463 5.16 -6.93 -23.27
N GLN A 464 4.74 -7.09 -24.52
CA GLN A 464 3.34 -7.41 -24.91
C GLN A 464 3.12 -8.90 -25.21
N LEU A 465 4.08 -9.78 -24.95
CA LEU A 465 4.12 -11.12 -25.54
C LEU A 465 2.99 -12.03 -25.02
N GLY A 466 2.82 -12.17 -23.70
CA GLY A 466 1.74 -12.96 -23.11
C GLY A 466 0.35 -12.42 -23.47
N TRP A 467 0.22 -11.09 -23.54
CA TRP A 467 -1.02 -10.41 -23.92
C TRP A 467 -1.42 -10.68 -25.38
N LYS A 468 -0.50 -10.57 -26.34
CA LYS A 468 -0.79 -10.83 -27.77
C LYS A 468 -1.09 -12.31 -28.07
N VAL A 469 -0.47 -13.23 -27.34
CA VAL A 469 -0.80 -14.66 -27.45
C VAL A 469 -2.19 -14.94 -26.88
N LEU A 470 -2.57 -14.32 -25.75
CA LEU A 470 -3.95 -14.38 -25.26
C LEU A 470 -4.95 -13.72 -26.22
N GLU A 471 -4.58 -12.66 -26.92
CA GLU A 471 -5.45 -12.02 -27.91
C GLU A 471 -5.75 -12.98 -29.08
N LYS A 472 -4.72 -13.60 -29.69
CA LYS A 472 -4.93 -14.62 -30.73
C LYS A 472 -5.73 -15.84 -30.21
N LEU A 473 -5.50 -16.27 -28.96
CA LEU A 473 -6.31 -17.34 -28.35
C LEU A 473 -7.78 -16.94 -28.19
N ARG A 474 -8.08 -15.71 -27.77
CA ARG A 474 -9.46 -15.17 -27.68
C ARG A 474 -10.15 -15.03 -29.05
N GLN A 475 -9.38 -14.88 -30.14
CA GLN A 475 -9.92 -14.84 -31.51
C GLN A 475 -10.23 -16.25 -32.06
N GLU A 476 -9.48 -17.28 -31.64
CA GLU A 476 -9.66 -18.66 -32.12
C GLU A 476 -10.64 -19.52 -31.29
N TYR A 477 -10.72 -19.30 -29.98
CA TYR A 477 -11.63 -20.05 -29.11
C TYR A 477 -12.95 -19.28 -28.96
N SER A 478 -14.04 -19.83 -29.52
CA SER A 478 -15.37 -19.25 -29.32
C SER A 478 -15.79 -19.30 -27.85
N LYS A 479 -16.66 -18.40 -27.40
CA LYS A 479 -17.18 -18.37 -26.02
C LYS A 479 -17.72 -19.73 -25.59
N GLN A 480 -18.48 -20.39 -26.46
CA GLN A 480 -19.03 -21.73 -26.21
C GLN A 480 -17.91 -22.78 -26.14
N THR A 481 -16.88 -22.71 -26.99
CA THR A 481 -15.71 -23.61 -26.91
C THR A 481 -14.86 -23.40 -25.65
N MET A 482 -14.89 -22.20 -25.05
CA MET A 482 -14.28 -21.95 -23.75
C MET A 482 -15.15 -22.49 -22.60
N GLU A 483 -16.47 -22.41 -22.71
CA GLU A 483 -17.43 -22.99 -21.76
C GLU A 483 -17.36 -24.53 -21.78
N ASP A 484 -17.49 -25.15 -22.97
CA ASP A 484 -17.42 -26.60 -23.21
C ASP A 484 -16.09 -27.25 -22.74
N LYS A 485 -15.04 -26.44 -22.50
CA LYS A 485 -13.71 -26.88 -22.07
C LYS A 485 -13.24 -26.25 -20.76
N HIS A 486 -14.11 -25.52 -20.04
CA HIS A 486 -13.80 -24.87 -18.77
C HIS A 486 -12.51 -23.99 -18.83
N LEU A 487 -12.27 -23.34 -19.97
CA LEU A 487 -11.10 -22.51 -20.21
C LEU A 487 -11.31 -21.08 -19.70
N SER A 488 -10.29 -20.50 -19.06
CA SER A 488 -10.28 -19.09 -18.68
C SER A 488 -8.97 -18.40 -19.11
N PHE A 489 -9.08 -17.25 -19.80
CA PHE A 489 -7.95 -16.50 -20.36
C PHE A 489 -7.84 -15.13 -19.71
N LEU A 490 -6.78 -14.88 -18.93
CA LEU A 490 -6.62 -13.67 -18.10
C LEU A 490 -5.31 -12.94 -18.41
N SER A 491 -5.40 -11.67 -18.84
CA SER A 491 -4.22 -10.80 -18.99
C SER A 491 -3.92 -10.09 -17.67
N LEU A 492 -2.65 -10.04 -17.25
CA LEU A 492 -2.21 -9.36 -16.04
C LEU A 492 -1.01 -8.45 -16.33
N ASP A 493 -1.02 -7.23 -15.79
CA ASP A 493 0.14 -6.33 -15.75
C ASP A 493 0.78 -6.41 -14.36
N ARG A 494 2.02 -6.91 -14.31
CA ARG A 494 2.89 -6.99 -13.11
C ARG A 494 2.16 -7.49 -11.85
N PRO A 495 1.64 -8.74 -11.87
CA PRO A 495 0.67 -9.18 -10.88
C PRO A 495 1.23 -9.30 -9.45
N GLY A 496 2.52 -9.62 -9.29
CA GLY A 496 3.14 -9.78 -7.97
C GLY A 496 2.29 -10.66 -7.03
N PRO A 497 2.08 -10.26 -5.76
CA PRO A 497 1.23 -11.01 -4.82
C PRO A 497 -0.22 -11.19 -5.28
N ALA A 498 -0.76 -10.33 -6.14
CA ALA A 498 -2.14 -10.45 -6.65
C ALA A 498 -2.31 -11.65 -7.61
N LEU A 499 -1.21 -12.23 -8.11
CA LEU A 499 -1.24 -13.51 -8.81
C LEU A 499 -1.89 -14.60 -7.94
N LEU A 500 -1.66 -14.60 -6.63
CA LEU A 500 -2.18 -15.60 -5.69
C LEU A 500 -3.71 -15.73 -5.71
N GLU A 501 -4.44 -14.62 -5.89
CA GLU A 501 -5.90 -14.64 -6.07
C GLU A 501 -6.27 -15.42 -7.34
N GLN A 502 -5.49 -15.24 -8.41
CA GLN A 502 -5.72 -15.86 -9.73
C GLN A 502 -5.24 -17.31 -9.82
N LEU A 503 -4.45 -17.79 -8.84
CA LEU A 503 -4.12 -19.21 -8.69
C LEU A 503 -5.22 -20.03 -7.99
N LYS A 504 -6.24 -19.39 -7.42
CA LYS A 504 -7.35 -20.07 -6.72
C LYS A 504 -8.35 -20.67 -7.71
N ASN A 505 -8.83 -21.88 -7.41
CA ASN A 505 -9.87 -22.58 -8.16
C ASN A 505 -9.53 -22.69 -9.67
N ALA A 506 -8.32 -23.15 -9.95
CA ALA A 506 -7.89 -23.62 -11.26
C ALA A 506 -6.95 -24.80 -11.04
N ASP A 507 -7.29 -25.95 -11.60
CA ASP A 507 -6.62 -27.22 -11.32
C ASP A 507 -5.27 -27.30 -12.05
N ARG A 508 -5.19 -26.58 -13.18
CA ARG A 508 -4.02 -26.45 -14.04
C ARG A 508 -3.87 -25.03 -14.58
N ILE A 509 -2.67 -24.48 -14.47
CA ILE A 509 -2.39 -23.07 -14.80
C ILE A 509 -1.25 -22.98 -15.81
N ILE A 510 -1.48 -22.27 -16.91
CA ILE A 510 -0.51 -22.00 -17.97
C ILE A 510 -0.18 -20.50 -17.96
N LEU A 511 0.97 -20.14 -17.42
CA LEU A 511 1.52 -18.80 -17.48
C LEU A 511 2.23 -18.59 -18.83
N ILE A 512 2.11 -17.40 -19.41
CA ILE A 512 2.78 -16.98 -20.65
C ILE A 512 3.46 -15.63 -20.38
N ASP A 513 4.77 -15.56 -20.59
CA ASP A 513 5.61 -14.41 -20.17
C ASP A 513 6.86 -14.24 -21.06
N ALA A 514 7.56 -13.10 -20.92
CA ALA A 514 8.86 -12.86 -21.55
C ALA A 514 10.02 -13.06 -20.57
N LEU A 515 10.96 -13.93 -20.92
CA LEU A 515 12.10 -14.29 -20.10
C LEU A 515 13.38 -13.56 -20.54
N LYS A 516 14.30 -13.37 -19.60
CA LYS A 516 15.61 -12.76 -19.82
C LYS A 516 16.69 -13.68 -19.26
N ASN A 517 17.88 -13.66 -19.85
CA ASN A 517 19.07 -14.38 -19.36
C ASN A 517 18.92 -15.91 -19.25
N THR A 518 17.94 -16.54 -19.90
CA THR A 518 17.76 -18.01 -19.90
C THR A 518 18.48 -18.74 -21.03
N GLY A 519 18.83 -18.08 -22.14
CA GLY A 519 19.33 -18.79 -23.31
C GLY A 519 19.58 -17.92 -24.54
N LYS A 520 18.99 -18.32 -25.68
CA LYS A 520 19.10 -17.60 -26.96
C LYS A 520 17.80 -16.85 -27.26
N PRO A 521 17.82 -15.57 -27.63
CA PRO A 521 16.62 -14.84 -28.01
C PRO A 521 15.78 -15.57 -29.06
N GLY A 522 14.46 -15.63 -28.83
CA GLY A 522 13.50 -16.42 -29.63
C GLY A 522 13.37 -17.88 -29.20
N GLN A 523 14.13 -18.35 -28.21
CA GLN A 523 13.98 -19.68 -27.62
C GLN A 523 12.73 -19.71 -26.72
N VAL A 524 11.81 -20.63 -27.01
CA VAL A 524 10.66 -20.93 -26.14
C VAL A 524 11.06 -21.97 -25.09
N LEU A 525 10.78 -21.68 -23.83
CA LEU A 525 10.93 -22.59 -22.70
C LEU A 525 9.56 -23.06 -22.21
N ARG A 526 9.51 -24.28 -21.68
CA ARG A 526 8.40 -24.83 -20.90
C ARG A 526 8.97 -25.23 -19.55
N LEU A 527 8.63 -24.51 -18.50
CA LEU A 527 9.08 -24.78 -17.14
C LEU A 527 7.90 -25.26 -16.30
N ASN A 528 8.10 -26.31 -15.51
CA ASN A 528 7.14 -26.75 -14.51
C ASN A 528 7.32 -25.99 -13.19
N PHE A 529 6.32 -26.05 -12.30
CA PHE A 529 6.32 -25.39 -11.00
C PHE A 529 7.62 -25.49 -10.19
N VAL A 530 8.27 -26.66 -10.18
CA VAL A 530 9.54 -26.87 -9.44
C VAL A 530 10.72 -26.15 -10.11
N GLU A 531 10.73 -26.07 -11.44
CA GLU A 531 11.74 -25.33 -12.20
C GLU A 531 11.55 -23.81 -12.03
N ILE A 532 10.31 -23.33 -12.07
CA ILE A 532 9.98 -21.89 -11.93
C ILE A 532 10.44 -21.35 -10.57
N ILE A 533 10.15 -22.05 -9.47
CA ILE A 533 10.56 -21.61 -8.12
C ILE A 533 12.07 -21.74 -7.86
N GLN A 534 12.83 -22.39 -8.75
CA GLN A 534 14.29 -22.50 -8.69
C GLN A 534 15.01 -21.43 -9.54
N LEU A 535 14.28 -20.65 -10.35
CA LEU A 535 14.85 -19.50 -11.03
C LEU A 535 15.22 -18.38 -10.05
N LYS A 536 16.23 -17.59 -10.45
CA LYS A 536 16.56 -16.32 -9.79
C LYS A 536 15.60 -15.23 -10.24
N SER A 537 15.46 -14.17 -9.43
CA SER A 537 14.75 -12.93 -9.78
C SER A 537 15.14 -12.40 -11.16
N ASP A 538 16.44 -12.39 -11.45
CA ASP A 538 17.09 -11.72 -12.58
C ASP A 538 16.89 -12.45 -13.94
N VAL A 539 16.04 -13.49 -13.93
CA VAL A 539 15.65 -14.33 -15.08
C VAL A 539 14.30 -13.89 -15.67
N PHE A 540 13.47 -13.21 -14.90
CA PHE A 540 12.19 -12.68 -15.38
C PHE A 540 12.38 -11.31 -16.01
N SER A 541 11.35 -10.81 -16.70
CA SER A 541 11.40 -9.45 -17.21
C SER A 541 11.58 -8.43 -16.08
N SER A 542 12.19 -7.28 -16.41
CA SER A 542 12.50 -6.16 -15.50
C SER A 542 11.27 -5.40 -14.99
N HIS A 543 10.11 -6.05 -15.05
CA HIS A 543 8.80 -5.57 -14.65
C HIS A 543 8.14 -6.52 -13.64
N ASP A 544 8.51 -7.81 -13.58
CA ASP A 544 7.79 -8.82 -12.80
C ASP A 544 8.45 -9.10 -11.44
N LEU A 545 8.28 -8.12 -10.54
CA LEU A 545 8.83 -8.14 -9.19
C LEU A 545 8.03 -9.12 -8.30
N GLY A 546 8.42 -10.41 -8.34
CA GLY A 546 8.00 -11.42 -7.38
C GLY A 546 7.13 -12.57 -7.91
N LEU A 547 7.18 -12.94 -9.20
CA LEU A 547 6.49 -14.13 -9.71
C LEU A 547 6.97 -15.43 -9.04
N ALA A 548 8.29 -15.65 -8.97
CA ALA A 548 8.85 -16.82 -8.30
C ALA A 548 8.52 -16.84 -6.79
N GLU A 549 8.49 -15.68 -6.14
CA GLU A 549 8.16 -15.48 -4.73
C GLU A 549 6.69 -15.75 -4.46
N SER A 550 5.81 -15.29 -5.36
CA SER A 550 4.37 -15.57 -5.31
C SER A 550 4.08 -17.04 -5.54
N LEU A 551 4.82 -17.72 -6.43
CA LEU A 551 4.70 -19.18 -6.61
C LEU A 551 5.30 -19.99 -5.44
N LYS A 552 6.35 -19.50 -4.78
CA LYS A 552 6.86 -20.07 -3.51
C LYS A 552 5.83 -19.93 -2.39
N LEU A 553 5.16 -18.78 -2.29
CA LEU A 553 4.07 -18.57 -1.33
C LEU A 553 2.83 -19.40 -1.67
N ALA A 554 2.46 -19.52 -2.94
CA ALA A 554 1.39 -20.40 -3.41
C ALA A 554 1.65 -21.87 -3.01
N LYS A 555 2.91 -22.33 -3.08
CA LYS A 555 3.31 -23.66 -2.64
C LYS A 555 3.10 -23.86 -1.14
N ALA A 556 3.51 -22.90 -0.31
CA ALA A 556 3.36 -22.96 1.14
C ALA A 556 1.87 -22.92 1.56
N LEU A 557 1.04 -22.18 0.82
CA LEU A 557 -0.41 -22.07 1.03
C LEU A 557 -1.24 -23.19 0.35
N GLY A 558 -0.61 -24.21 -0.25
CA GLY A 558 -1.30 -25.38 -0.81
C GLY A 558 -2.13 -25.12 -2.09
N TYR A 559 -1.77 -24.11 -2.88
CA TYR A 559 -2.39 -23.79 -4.17
C TYR A 559 -1.86 -24.75 -5.29
N PRO A 560 -2.40 -24.74 -6.54
CA PRO A 560 -2.67 -25.97 -7.31
C PRO A 560 -1.45 -26.76 -7.79
N GLN A 561 -1.68 -28.05 -8.04
CA GLN A 561 -0.66 -29.07 -8.28
C GLN A 561 0.14 -28.87 -9.59
N GLU A 562 -0.48 -28.36 -10.66
CA GLU A 562 0.18 -28.18 -11.96
C GLU A 562 0.15 -26.72 -12.44
N VAL A 563 1.26 -26.01 -12.17
CA VAL A 563 1.59 -24.74 -12.83
C VAL A 563 2.69 -24.97 -13.87
N ILE A 564 2.46 -24.49 -15.09
CA ILE A 564 3.39 -24.47 -16.21
C ILE A 564 3.64 -23.02 -16.61
N LEU A 565 4.89 -22.67 -16.91
CA LEU A 565 5.28 -21.41 -17.54
C LEU A 565 5.78 -21.70 -18.96
N ILE A 566 5.16 -21.06 -19.95
CA ILE A 566 5.54 -21.10 -21.36
C ILE A 566 6.10 -19.72 -21.73
N GLY A 567 7.39 -19.52 -21.42
CA GLY A 567 8.07 -18.26 -21.66
C GLY A 567 8.89 -18.25 -22.95
N MET A 568 9.20 -17.05 -23.47
CA MET A 568 10.18 -16.89 -24.54
C MET A 568 11.32 -15.96 -24.11
N GLU A 569 12.56 -16.36 -24.36
CA GLU A 569 13.74 -15.52 -24.17
C GLU A 569 13.69 -14.30 -25.13
N ILE A 570 13.73 -13.09 -24.58
CA ILE A 570 13.86 -11.84 -25.34
C ILE A 570 15.27 -11.25 -25.22
N ALA A 571 15.75 -10.58 -26.26
CA ALA A 571 17.09 -10.00 -26.24
C ALA A 571 17.12 -8.70 -25.43
N GLU A 572 18.16 -8.53 -24.60
CA GLU A 572 18.38 -7.40 -23.70
C GLU A 572 18.33 -6.00 -24.37
N HIS A 573 18.54 -5.94 -25.70
CA HIS A 573 18.56 -4.70 -26.48
C HIS A 573 17.48 -4.63 -27.58
N CYS A 574 16.45 -5.50 -27.55
CA CYS A 574 15.36 -5.51 -28.54
C CYS A 574 14.32 -4.39 -28.32
N ARG A 575 14.73 -3.13 -28.53
CA ARG A 575 13.80 -1.99 -28.72
C ARG A 575 13.09 -2.07 -30.07
N GLY A 576 12.24 -3.08 -30.25
CA GLY A 576 11.61 -3.35 -31.54
C GLY A 576 10.46 -4.35 -31.42
N ASN A 577 9.45 -4.17 -32.27
CA ASN A 577 8.23 -4.96 -32.28
C ASN A 577 8.50 -6.48 -32.27
N ILE A 578 7.84 -7.17 -31.34
CA ILE A 578 7.67 -8.63 -31.35
C ILE A 578 7.14 -9.05 -32.75
N ASP A 579 7.87 -9.91 -33.45
CA ASP A 579 7.47 -10.43 -34.77
C ASP A 579 6.25 -11.36 -34.62
N GLU A 580 5.35 -11.36 -35.60
CA GLU A 580 4.18 -12.22 -35.62
C GLU A 580 4.58 -13.71 -35.53
N LYS A 581 5.73 -14.08 -36.10
CA LYS A 581 6.30 -15.44 -35.98
C LYS A 581 6.60 -15.84 -34.54
N GLN A 582 6.98 -14.91 -33.67
CA GLN A 582 7.26 -15.19 -32.26
C GLN A 582 5.95 -15.45 -31.51
N ILE A 583 4.91 -14.65 -31.79
CA ILE A 583 3.57 -14.84 -31.27
C ILE A 583 3.04 -16.22 -31.71
N ASP A 584 3.16 -16.55 -32.99
CA ASP A 584 2.68 -17.82 -33.56
C ASP A 584 3.44 -19.04 -33.02
N MET A 585 4.76 -18.94 -32.79
CA MET A 585 5.55 -19.99 -32.15
C MET A 585 5.10 -20.26 -30.71
N LEU A 586 4.85 -19.21 -29.93
CA LEU A 586 4.41 -19.34 -28.53
C LEU A 586 2.95 -19.82 -28.47
N LEU A 587 2.09 -19.30 -29.32
CA LEU A 587 0.70 -19.72 -29.53
C LEU A 587 0.60 -21.22 -29.89
N ALA A 588 1.43 -21.71 -30.81
CA ALA A 588 1.48 -23.14 -31.16
C ALA A 588 1.94 -24.01 -29.98
N LYS A 589 2.84 -23.51 -29.13
CA LYS A 589 3.28 -24.20 -27.91
C LYS A 589 2.18 -24.23 -26.85
N VAL A 590 1.48 -23.11 -26.59
CA VAL A 590 0.33 -23.04 -25.69
C VAL A 590 -0.78 -23.98 -26.15
N LYS A 591 -1.16 -23.93 -27.43
CA LYS A 591 -2.15 -24.86 -28.02
C LYS A 591 -1.76 -26.33 -27.82
N LYS A 592 -0.47 -26.68 -27.87
CA LYS A 592 -0.03 -28.06 -27.62
C LYS A 592 -0.26 -28.51 -26.17
N GLU A 593 -0.05 -27.64 -25.18
CA GLU A 593 -0.35 -27.96 -23.78
C GLU A 593 -1.88 -27.90 -23.49
N LEU A 594 -2.65 -27.11 -24.24
CA LEU A 594 -4.13 -27.14 -24.24
C LEU A 594 -4.73 -28.35 -25.00
N LEU A 595 -3.90 -29.14 -25.67
CA LEU A 595 -4.28 -30.33 -26.45
C LEU A 595 -3.61 -31.62 -25.95
N SER A 596 -2.81 -31.56 -24.87
CA SER A 596 -2.22 -32.78 -24.27
C SER A 596 -3.24 -33.63 -23.50
N ASP A 597 -4.45 -33.10 -23.29
CA ASP A 597 -5.47 -33.59 -22.37
C ASP A 597 -6.84 -33.62 -23.08
N CYS A 598 -6.88 -34.18 -24.30
CA CYS A 598 -8.06 -34.42 -25.14
C CYS A 598 -7.98 -35.81 -25.79
#